data_AF-A0A953AT69-F1
#
_entry.id   AF-A0A953AT69-F1
#
_cell.length_a   1.000
_cell.length_b   1.000
_cell.length_c   1.000
_cell.angle_alpha   90.00
_cell.angle_beta   90.00
_cell.angle_gamma   90.00
#
_symmetry.space_group_name_H-M   'P 1'
#
loop_
_entity.id
_entity.type
_entity.pdbx_description
1 polymer ?
#
loop_
_entity_poly.entity_id
_entity_poly.type
_entity_poly.pdbx_seq_one_letter_code
_entity_poly.pdbx_strand_id
1 'polypeptide(L)' 'MHRRYTIHCDGDLLVEDLDDQGNPIDPEPVPPEDRLPVEVILRAPDDEEGKANLLDLLDMAFGMESEGPPAPQAKDKRS' A
#
# COMPACT_ATOMS: atom_id res chain seq x y z
N MET A 1 -25.10 11.00 -7.35
CA MET A 1 -24.31 12.12 -6.80
C MET A 1 -24.21 11.93 -5.30
N HIS A 2 -23.05 11.47 -4.84
CA HIS A 2 -22.77 11.25 -3.43
C HIS A 2 -21.89 12.40 -2.91
N ARG A 3 -22.03 12.75 -1.63
CA ARG A 3 -21.20 13.78 -0.98
C ARG A 3 -20.55 13.21 0.25
N ARG A 4 -19.24 13.46 0.40
CA ARG A 4 -18.49 13.14 1.61
C ARG A 4 -18.25 14.43 2.39
N TYR A 5 -18.55 14.37 3.68
CA TYR A 5 -18.31 15.46 4.64
C TYR A 5 -17.25 14.98 5.62
N THR A 6 -16.10 15.64 5.64
CA THR A 6 -14.98 15.31 6.53
C THR A 6 -14.77 16.47 7.48
N ILE A 7 -14.80 16.19 8.79
CA ILE A 7 -14.52 17.18 9.82
C ILE A 7 -13.07 16.98 10.27
N HIS A 8 -12.24 17.99 10.06
CA HIS A 8 -10.85 18.00 10.52
C HIS A 8 -10.76 18.31 12.02
N CYS A 9 -9.64 17.92 12.64
CA CYS A 9 -9.43 18.10 14.08
C CYS A 9 -9.34 19.58 14.52
N ASP A 10 -9.07 20.50 13.59
CA ASP A 10 -9.10 21.96 13.77
C ASP A 10 -10.52 22.55 13.67
N GLY A 11 -11.51 21.73 13.30
CA GLY A 11 -12.90 22.14 13.14
C GLY A 11 -13.29 22.50 11.70
N ASP A 12 -12.38 22.37 10.74
CA ASP A 12 -12.70 22.61 9.34
C ASP A 12 -13.59 21.51 8.75
N LEU A 13 -14.55 21.93 7.92
CA LEU A 13 -15.45 21.02 7.21
C LEU A 13 -15.07 20.99 5.73
N LEU A 14 -14.59 19.84 5.27
CA LEU A 14 -14.38 19.57 3.86
C LEU A 14 -15.59 18.86 3.27
N VAL A 15 -16.00 19.30 2.07
CA VAL A 15 -17.10 18.72 1.31
C VAL A 15 -16.58 18.30 -0.06
N GLU A 16 -16.72 17.01 -0.37
CA GLU A 16 -16.28 16.44 -1.65
C GLU A 16 -17.48 15.84 -2.39
N ASP A 17 -17.59 16.15 -3.68
CA ASP A 17 -18.53 15.48 -4.58
C ASP A 17 -17.90 14.16 -5.08
N LEU A 18 -18.64 13.07 -4.94
CA LEU A 18 -18.21 11.72 -5.28
C LEU A 18 -18.98 11.16 -6.49
N ASP A 19 -18.29 10.35 -7.29
CA ASP A 19 -18.84 9.56 -8.38
C ASP A 19 -19.68 8.37 -7.87
N ASP A 20 -20.22 7.58 -8.80
CA ASP A 20 -21.05 6.41 -8.48
C ASP A 20 -20.24 5.22 -7.93
N GLN A 21 -18.91 5.29 -7.92
CA GLN A 21 -18.00 4.33 -7.29
C GLN A 21 -17.50 4.79 -5.92
N GLY A 22 -17.85 6.01 -5.50
CA GLY A 22 -17.44 6.61 -4.23
C GLY A 22 -16.08 7.32 -4.27
N ASN A 23 -15.53 7.59 -5.46
CA ASN A 23 -14.29 8.33 -5.63
C ASN A 23 -14.56 9.83 -5.79
N PRO A 24 -13.64 10.73 -5.34
CA PRO A 24 -13.76 12.15 -5.59
C PRO A 24 -13.78 12.48 -7.09
N ILE A 25 -14.73 13.33 -7.52
CA ILE A 25 -14.89 13.74 -8.93
C ILE A 25 -13.78 14.69 -9.37
N ASP A 26 -13.23 15.51 -8.46
CA ASP A 26 -12.11 16.42 -8.71
C ASP A 26 -11.16 16.43 -7.48
N PRO A 27 -10.26 15.44 -7.36
CA PRO A 27 -9.38 15.33 -6.21
C PRO A 27 -8.32 16.44 -6.22
N GLU A 28 -8.33 17.32 -5.22
CA GLU A 28 -7.23 18.26 -5.04
C GLU A 28 -5.93 17.52 -4.68
N PRO A 29 -4.80 17.81 -5.35
CA PRO A 29 -3.54 17.16 -5.05
C PRO A 29 -3.04 17.60 -3.66
N VAL A 30 -2.84 16.63 -2.77
CA VAL A 30 -2.29 16.90 -1.43
C VAL A 30 -0.77 17.13 -1.51
N PRO A 31 -0.28 18.30 -1.07
CA PRO A 31 1.15 18.60 -1.10
C PRO A 31 1.92 17.65 -0.15
N PRO A 32 3.19 17.33 -0.44
CA PRO A 32 3.95 16.32 0.32
C PRO A 32 3.99 16.54 1.84
N GLU A 33 4.04 17.79 2.28
CA GLU A 33 4.05 18.22 3.69
C GLU A 33 2.76 17.88 4.45
N ASP A 34 1.63 17.78 3.75
CA ASP A 34 0.31 17.52 4.33
C ASP A 34 -0.13 16.05 4.17
N ARG A 35 0.71 15.22 3.53
CA ARG A 35 0.43 13.78 3.40
C ARG A 35 0.60 13.11 4.75
N LEU A 36 -0.51 12.58 5.28
CA LEU A 36 -0.48 11.75 6.48
C LEU A 36 0.37 10.50 6.23
N PRO A 37 1.14 10.02 7.23
CA PRO A 37 1.88 8.77 7.11
C PRO A 37 0.87 7.62 6.90
N VAL A 38 0.99 6.94 5.76
CA VAL A 38 0.18 5.75 5.48
C VAL A 38 0.88 4.54 6.08
N GLU A 39 0.27 3.92 7.09
CA GLU A 39 0.72 2.63 7.62
C GLU A 39 0.12 1.51 6.77
N VAL A 40 0.98 0.69 6.16
CA VAL A 40 0.55 -0.49 5.39
C VAL A 40 0.88 -1.74 6.20
N ILE A 41 -0.14 -2.39 6.76
CA ILE A 41 0.00 -3.65 7.47
C ILE A 41 -0.31 -4.80 6.51
N LEU A 42 0.72 -5.56 6.14
CA LEU A 42 0.58 -6.75 5.30
C LEU A 42 0.56 -8.00 6.18
N ARG A 43 -0.33 -8.94 5.86
CA ARG A 43 -0.45 -10.21 6.56
C ARG A 43 -0.16 -11.35 5.59
N ALA A 44 0.71 -12.26 6.01
CA ALA A 44 0.98 -13.52 5.33
C ALA A 44 0.54 -14.69 6.22
N PRO A 45 0.36 -15.90 5.65
CA PRO A 45 0.31 -17.14 6.43
C PRO A 45 1.48 -17.23 7.41
N ASP A 46 1.25 -17.84 8.58
CA ASP A 46 2.26 -18.03 9.64
C ASP A 46 3.13 -19.25 9.35
N ASP A 47 3.75 -19.25 8.17
CA ASP A 47 4.71 -20.25 7.72
C ASP A 47 5.85 -19.58 6.92
N GLU A 48 6.98 -20.27 6.80
CA GLU A 48 8.19 -19.73 6.15
C GLU A 48 7.96 -19.40 4.67
N GLU A 49 7.08 -20.14 3.99
CA GLU A 49 6.75 -19.93 2.58
C GLU A 49 5.91 -18.65 2.39
N GLY A 50 4.92 -18.42 3.24
CA GLY A 50 4.09 -17.23 3.27
C GLY A 50 4.94 -15.98 3.53
N LYS A 51 5.91 -16.06 4.44
CA LYS A 51 6.86 -14.97 4.69
C LYS A 51 7.74 -14.70 3.46
N ALA A 52 8.30 -15.73 2.84
CA ALA A 52 9.15 -15.57 1.64
C ALA A 52 8.38 -14.93 0.48
N ASN A 53 7.17 -15.42 0.20
CA ASN A 53 6.32 -14.87 -0.86
C ASN A 53 5.94 -13.40 -0.61
N LEU A 54 5.70 -13.01 0.64
CA LEU A 54 5.41 -11.62 0.98
C LEU A 54 6.63 -10.71 0.74
N LEU A 55 7.83 -11.17 1.11
CA LEU A 55 9.06 -10.42 0.89
C LEU A 55 9.37 -10.24 -0.60
N ASP A 56 9.20 -11.30 -1.40
CA ASP A 56 9.39 -11.24 -2.86
C ASP A 56 8.40 -10.25 -3.51
N LEU A 57 7.13 -10.26 -3.08
CA LEU A 57 6.13 -9.31 -3.55
C LEU A 57 6.45 -7.86 -3.17
N LEU A 58 6.97 -7.65 -1.96
CA LEU A 58 7.39 -6.34 -1.48
C LEU A 58 8.59 -5.80 -2.27
N ASP A 59 9.58 -6.65 -2.53
CA ASP A 59 10.73 -6.29 -3.36
C ASP A 59 10.29 -5.93 -4.79
N MET A 60 9.42 -6.75 -5.40
CA MET A 60 8.88 -6.46 -6.74
C MET A 60 8.06 -5.18 -6.80
N ALA A 61 7.22 -4.90 -5.79
CA ALA A 61 6.32 -3.76 -5.81
C ALA A 61 7.02 -2.42 -5.50
N PHE A 62 8.05 -2.44 -4.64
CA PHE A 62 8.66 -1.22 -4.12
C PHE A 62 10.16 -1.10 -4.40
N GLY A 63 10.78 -2.09 -5.05
CA GLY A 63 12.24 -2.14 -5.27
C GLY A 63 13.01 -2.16 -3.95
N MET A 64 12.43 -2.74 -2.90
CA MET A 64 13.03 -2.82 -1.59
C MET A 64 13.95 -4.04 -1.51
N GLU A 65 15.27 -3.82 -1.56
CA GLU A 65 16.24 -4.87 -1.25
C GLU A 65 16.02 -5.33 0.21
N SER A 66 15.35 -6.47 0.37
CA SER A 66 15.24 -7.11 1.68
C SER A 66 16.55 -7.83 2.00
N GLU A 67 17.18 -7.52 3.12
CA GLU A 67 18.25 -8.35 3.70
C GLU A 67 17.63 -9.65 4.28
N GLY A 68 16.97 -10.42 3.43
CA GLY A 68 16.44 -11.75 3.74
C GLY A 68 17.53 -12.82 3.62
N PRO A 69 17.40 -13.95 4.34
CA PRO A 69 18.39 -15.02 4.29
C PRO A 69 18.56 -15.56 2.86
N PRO A 70 19.78 -16.02 2.49
CA PRO A 70 20.13 -16.30 1.09
C PRO A 70 19.20 -17.34 0.47
N ALA A 71 18.70 -17.02 -0.73
CA ALA A 71 17.85 -17.91 -1.50
C ALA A 71 18.52 -19.28 -1.75
N PRO A 72 17.79 -20.40 -1.69
CA PRO A 72 18.34 -21.72 -2.00
C PRO A 72 18.68 -21.80 -3.49
N GLN A 73 19.95 -22.06 -3.81
CA GLN A 73 20.40 -22.22 -5.19
C GLN A 73 19.64 -23.36 -5.88
N ALA A 74 18.86 -23.02 -6.91
CA ALA A 74 18.23 -23.98 -7.80
C ALA A 74 19.33 -24.79 -8.50
N LYS A 75 19.40 -26.09 -8.22
CA LYS A 75 20.33 -27.01 -8.89
C LYS A 75 19.88 -27.20 -10.33
N ASP A 76 20.64 -26.61 -11.24
CA ASP A 76 20.57 -26.80 -12.69
C ASP A 76 20.72 -28.30 -13.00
N LYS A 77 19.61 -29.00 -13.25
CA LYS A 77 19.61 -30.37 -13.76
C LYS A 77 19.76 -30.32 -15.28
N ARG A 78 21.01 -30.25 -15.74
CA ARG A 78 21.38 -30.77 -17.07
C ARG A 78 21.65 -32.26 -16.97
N SER A 79 20.83 -33.08 -17.62
CA SER A 79 21.20 -34.37 -18.25
C SER A 79 20.07 -34.80 -19.17
#